data_AF-A0A5C3PHU5-F1
#
_entry.id   AF-A0A5C3PHU5-F1
#
_cell.length_a   1.000
_cell.length_b   1.000
_cell.length_c   1.000
_cell.angle_alpha   90.00
_cell.angle_beta   90.00
_cell.angle_gamma   90.00
#
_symmetry.space_group_name_H-M   'P 1'
#
loop_
_entity.id
_entity.type
_entity.pdbx_description
1 polymer ?
#
loop_
_entity_poly.entity_id
_entity_poly.type
_entity_poly.pdbx_seq_one_letter_code
_entity_poly.pdbx_strand_id
1 'polypeptide(L)'
;MSWVGPRAMPMYRALVHNGDTLRSLPDLWQALDETFHAAASRPVDPSILDEIPRLPERECPPISQTEVTDAMRHVAAASTPGWDHLHW
;
A
#
# COMPACT_ATOMS: atom_id res chain seq x y z
N MET A 1 33.15 -17.35 -23.27
CA MET A 1 33.31 -16.52 -22.06
C MET A 1 32.56 -15.22 -22.30
N SER A 2 31.42 -15.04 -21.64
CA SER A 2 30.62 -13.81 -21.73
C SER A 2 31.31 -12.72 -20.91
N TRP A 3 31.86 -11.71 -21.58
CA TRP A 3 32.67 -10.63 -21.00
C TRP A 3 31.85 -9.45 -20.46
N VAL A 4 30.55 -9.68 -20.21
CA VAL A 4 29.64 -8.66 -19.71
C VAL A 4 29.10 -9.10 -18.36
N GLY A 5 29.44 -8.32 -17.33
CA GLY A 5 28.79 -8.40 -16.03
C GLY A 5 27.29 -8.08 -16.15
N PRO A 6 26.48 -8.41 -15.13
CA PRO A 6 25.04 -8.19 -15.16
C PRO A 6 24.73 -6.71 -15.50
N ARG A 7 23.89 -6.51 -16.51
CA ARG A 7 23.52 -5.19 -17.03
C ARG A 7 22.86 -4.39 -15.92
N ALA A 8 23.44 -3.25 -15.56
CA ALA A 8 22.81 -2.30 -14.65
C ALA A 8 21.48 -1.83 -15.25
N MET A 9 20.39 -1.96 -14.47
CA MET A 9 19.08 -1.46 -14.85
C MET A 9 19.15 0.09 -14.94
N PRO A 10 18.45 0.71 -15.90
CA PRO A 10 18.46 2.17 -16.02
C PRO A 10 17.93 2.82 -14.72
N MET A 11 18.48 3.99 -14.34
CA MET A 11 18.25 4.61 -13.00
C MET A 11 16.79 4.89 -12.63
N TYR A 12 15.87 4.94 -13.60
CA TYR A 12 14.43 5.06 -13.35
C TYR A 12 13.72 3.71 -13.11
N ARG A 13 14.47 2.58 -13.10
CA ARG A 13 13.97 1.21 -12.89
C ARG A 13 14.70 0.45 -11.79
N ALA A 14 15.64 1.07 -11.10
CA ALA A 14 16.36 0.43 -10.00
C ALA A 14 15.58 0.66 -8.72
N LEU A 15 14.76 -0.32 -8.32
CA LEU A 15 14.15 -0.33 -7.00
C LEU A 15 15.25 -0.61 -5.98
N VAL A 16 15.31 0.22 -4.94
CA VAL A 16 16.30 0.12 -3.86
C VAL A 16 15.54 -0.13 -2.57
N HIS A 17 15.96 -1.15 -1.82
CA HIS A 17 15.41 -1.49 -0.51
C HIS A 17 16.56 -1.67 0.47
N ASN A 18 16.50 -1.02 1.64
CA ASN A 18 17.56 -1.04 2.65
C ASN A 18 18.98 -0.69 2.14
N GLY A 19 19.08 0.13 1.09
CA GLY A 19 20.36 0.53 0.47
C GLY A 19 20.88 -0.39 -0.63
N ASP A 20 20.26 -1.55 -0.83
CA ASP A 20 20.60 -2.51 -1.87
C ASP A 20 19.71 -2.38 -3.10
N THR A 21 20.30 -2.48 -4.29
CA THR A 21 19.54 -2.49 -5.55
C THR A 21 18.94 -3.87 -5.78
N LEU A 22 17.62 -3.92 -5.97
CA LEU A 22 16.88 -5.14 -6.27
C LEU A 22 17.09 -5.52 -7.75
N ARG A 23 17.56 -6.75 -8.00
CA ARG A 23 17.96 -7.20 -9.36
C ARG A 23 17.24 -8.45 -9.82
N SER A 24 16.55 -9.15 -8.92
CA SER A 24 15.79 -10.37 -9.23
C SER A 24 14.35 -10.28 -8.71
N LEU A 25 13.47 -11.10 -9.27
CA LEU A 25 12.07 -11.19 -8.85
C LEU A 25 11.90 -11.69 -7.40
N PRO A 26 12.68 -12.68 -6.92
CA PRO A 26 12.68 -13.04 -5.50
C PRO A 26 13.04 -11.87 -4.58
N ASP A 27 14.09 -11.11 -4.90
CA ASP A 27 14.50 -9.95 -4.08
C ASP A 27 13.41 -8.88 -4.05
N LEU A 28 12.73 -8.67 -5.18
CA LEU A 28 11.59 -7.76 -5.30
C LEU A 28 10.44 -8.18 -4.38
N TRP A 29 10.08 -9.46 -4.41
CA TRP A 29 8.99 -9.98 -3.59
C TRP A 29 9.31 -9.86 -2.11
N GLN A 30 10.52 -10.23 -1.71
CA GLN A 30 10.97 -10.11 -0.32
C GLN A 30 10.96 -8.64 0.14
N ALA A 31 11.47 -7.71 -0.66
CA ALA A 31 11.45 -6.29 -0.32
C ALA A 31 10.03 -5.74 -0.15
N LEU A 32 9.11 -6.17 -1.01
CA LEU A 32 7.70 -5.80 -0.91
C LEU A 32 7.08 -6.36 0.38
N ASP A 33 7.30 -7.63 0.67
CA ASP A 33 6.80 -8.28 1.88
C ASP A 33 7.33 -7.57 3.15
N GLU A 34 8.64 -7.33 3.23
CA GLU A 34 9.25 -6.61 4.35
C GLU A 34 8.72 -5.18 4.51
N THR A 35 8.40 -4.48 3.41
CA THR A 35 7.90 -3.11 3.47
C THR A 35 6.51 -3.03 4.10
N PHE A 36 5.61 -3.96 3.75
CA PHE A 36 4.22 -3.93 4.24
C PHE A 36 4.01 -4.77 5.50
N HIS A 37 4.86 -5.77 5.74
CA HIS A 37 4.78 -6.70 6.87
C HIS A 37 5.94 -6.53 7.85
N ALA A 38 6.58 -5.36 7.89
CA ALA A 38 7.71 -5.05 8.78
C ALA A 38 7.46 -5.41 10.27
N ALA A 39 6.19 -5.31 10.72
CA ALA A 39 5.79 -5.59 12.09
C ALA A 39 5.00 -6.90 12.25
N ALA A 40 4.92 -7.76 11.24
CA ALA A 40 4.08 -8.96 11.27
C ALA A 40 4.45 -9.95 12.38
N SER A 41 5.73 -10.01 12.77
CA SER A 41 6.21 -10.86 13.87
C SER A 41 6.18 -10.18 15.23
N ARG A 42 5.85 -8.88 15.30
CA ARG A 42 5.83 -8.13 16.55
C ARG A 42 4.52 -8.43 17.29
N PRO A 43 4.58 -8.86 18.57
CA PRO A 43 3.36 -8.96 19.37
C PRO A 43 2.74 -7.57 19.51
N VAL A 44 1.45 -7.46 19.18
CA VAL A 44 0.67 -6.24 19.35
C VAL A 44 0.02 -6.29 20.72
N ASP A 45 0.22 -5.24 21.52
CA ASP A 45 -0.46 -5.08 22.80
C ASP A 45 -1.80 -4.35 22.58
N PRO A 46 -2.95 -5.00 22.79
CA PRO A 46 -4.25 -4.37 22.62
C PRO A 46 -4.67 -3.52 23.83
N SER A 47 -3.89 -3.50 24.93
CA SER A 47 -4.22 -2.75 26.15
C SER A 47 -4.49 -1.27 25.90
N ILE A 48 -3.88 -0.69 24.86
CA ILE A 48 -4.15 0.68 24.41
C ILE A 48 -5.64 0.92 24.11
N LEU A 49 -6.38 -0.11 23.66
CA LEU A 49 -7.81 0.00 23.39
C LEU A 49 -8.63 0.18 24.68
N ASP A 50 -8.12 -0.30 25.81
CA ASP A 50 -8.74 -0.13 27.12
C ASP A 50 -8.47 1.26 27.71
N GLU A 51 -7.37 1.91 27.30
CA GLU A 51 -7.01 3.27 27.69
C GLU A 51 -7.73 4.35 26.88
N ILE A 52 -8.21 4.02 25.66
CA ILE A 52 -8.93 4.95 24.81
C ILE A 52 -10.25 5.37 25.48
N PRO A 53 -10.50 6.66 25.70
CA PRO A 53 -11.77 7.13 26.24
C PRO A 53 -12.93 6.72 25.35
N ARG A 54 -13.90 6.01 25.92
CA ARG A 54 -15.14 5.69 25.22
C ARG A 54 -15.94 6.97 25.02
N LEU A 55 -16.08 7.39 23.76
CA LEU A 55 -16.99 8.48 23.41
C LEU A 55 -18.43 7.99 23.58
N PRO A 56 -19.36 8.87 24.00
CA PRO A 56 -20.77 8.52 24.02
C PRO A 56 -21.22 8.16 22.60
N GLU A 57 -22.14 7.21 22.51
CA GLU A 57 -22.81 6.92 21.25
C GLU A 57 -23.44 8.20 20.70
N ARG A 58 -23.20 8.47 19.42
CA ARG A 58 -23.77 9.59 18.69
C ARG A 58 -24.81 9.05 17.74
N GLU A 59 -25.97 9.70 17.69
CA GLU A 59 -26.93 9.42 16.63
C GLU A 59 -26.26 9.66 15.28
N CYS A 60 -26.27 8.63 14.43
CA CYS A 60 -25.88 8.77 13.05
C CYS A 60 -27.12 9.32 12.30
N PRO A 61 -27.10 10.59 11.85
CA PRO A 61 -28.24 11.12 11.12
C PRO A 61 -28.47 10.28 9.85
N PRO A 62 -29.73 10.09 9.43
CA PRO A 62 -30.02 9.37 8.21
C PRO A 62 -29.36 10.08 7.03
N ILE A 63 -28.54 9.35 6.28
CA ILE A 63 -27.93 9.85 5.04
C ILE A 63 -28.83 9.50 3.86
N SER A 64 -29.07 10.48 2.99
CA SER A 64 -29.82 10.27 1.76
C SER A 64 -28.96 9.59 0.69
N GLN A 65 -29.59 8.83 -0.20
CA GLN A 65 -28.90 8.25 -1.37
C GLN A 65 -28.24 9.34 -2.25
N THR A 66 -28.84 10.53 -2.30
CA THR A 66 -28.31 11.67 -3.05
C THR A 66 -27.01 12.17 -2.45
N GLU A 67 -26.92 12.32 -1.13
CA GLU A 67 -25.68 12.73 -0.44
C GLU A 67 -24.55 11.72 -0.68
N VAL A 68 -24.86 10.41 -0.60
CA VAL A 68 -23.88 9.37 -0.92
C VAL A 68 -23.40 9.49 -2.37
N THR A 69 -24.33 9.64 -3.31
CA THR A 69 -24.02 9.74 -4.75
C THR A 69 -23.19 10.99 -5.06
N ASP A 70 -23.50 12.12 -4.43
CA ASP A 70 -22.77 13.38 -4.64
C ASP A 70 -21.38 13.36 -4.02
N ALA A 71 -21.24 12.78 -2.82
CA ALA A 71 -19.95 12.54 -2.19
C ALA A 71 -19.06 11.63 -3.05
N MET A 72 -19.63 10.58 -3.65
CA MET A 72 -18.90 9.67 -4.54
C MET A 72 -18.56 10.29 -5.89
N ARG A 73 -19.30 11.30 -6.38
CA ARG A 73 -19.10 11.94 -7.69
C ARG A 73 -17.68 12.48 -7.87
N HIS A 74 -17.06 12.96 -6.79
CA HIS A 74 -15.72 13.55 -6.79
C HIS A 74 -14.62 12.55 -6.38
N VAL A 75 -15.01 11.40 -5.83
CA VAL A 75 -14.10 10.33 -5.38
C VAL A 75 -13.99 9.21 -6.41
N ALA A 76 -14.90 9.17 -7.39
CA ALA A 76 -14.73 8.39 -8.60
C ALA A 76 -13.51 8.94 -9.35
N ALA A 77 -12.35 8.39 -8.99
CA ALA A 77 -11.16 8.49 -9.77
C ALA A 77 -11.50 7.95 -11.15
N ALA A 78 -11.77 8.86 -12.09
CA ALA A 78 -11.13 8.78 -13.38
C ALA A 78 -9.60 8.89 -13.15
N SER A 79 -9.01 7.99 -12.35
CA SER A 79 -7.66 7.56 -12.63
C SER A 79 -7.82 6.93 -14.00
N THR A 80 -7.41 7.66 -15.04
CA THR A 80 -7.20 7.07 -16.35
C THR A 80 -6.55 5.74 -16.09
N PRO A 81 -7.17 4.60 -16.45
CA PRO A 81 -6.62 3.29 -16.14
C PRO A 81 -5.19 3.31 -16.65
N GLY A 82 -4.25 3.41 -15.72
CA GLY A 82 -2.85 3.35 -16.06
C GLY A 82 -2.60 1.95 -16.62
N TRP A 83 -1.48 1.79 -17.31
CA TRP A 83 -1.10 0.49 -17.87
C TRP A 83 -0.90 -0.60 -16.80
N ASP A 84 -0.98 -0.22 -15.52
CA ASP A 84 -0.89 -0.99 -14.29
C ASP A 84 -2.26 -1.38 -13.66
N HIS A 85 -3.39 -1.10 -14.30
CA HIS A 85 -4.69 -1.60 -13.84
C HIS A 85 -4.78 -3.13 -14.02
N LEU A 86 -4.65 -3.86 -12.90
CA LEU A 86 -4.96 -5.30 -12.80
C LEU A 86 -6.48 -5.50 -12.81
N HIS A 87 -6.97 -6.26 -13.80
CA HIS A 87 -8.33 -6.78 -13.81
C HIS A 87 -8.38 -8.11 -13.05
N TRP A 88 -9.42 -8.28 -12.21
CA TRP A 88 -9.74 -9.53 -11.52
C TRP A 88 -10.55 -10.47 -12.43
#